data_AF-A0A938H0J1-F1
#
_entry.id   AF-A0A938H0J1-F1
#
_cell.length_a   1.000
_cell.length_b   1.000
_cell.length_c   1.000
_cell.angle_alpha   90.00
_cell.angle_beta   90.00
_cell.angle_gamma   90.00
#
_symmetry.space_group_name_H-M   'P 1'
#
loop_
_entity.id
_entity.type
_entity.pdbx_description
1 polymer ?
#
loop_
_entity_poly.entity_id
_entity_poly.type
_entity_poly.pdbx_seq_one_letter_code
_entity_poly.pdbx_strand_id
1 'polypeptide(L)'
;AVRREGDDLTSWLEYCAEGLQQTLERVWERMGQLSVITARAKLVLRPRQEQLLKLLGQSGGMAPSELWAALKVSKQGAMDLLRPLVKAGLVKRVGTLKTGRYVLK
;
A
#
# COMPACT_ATOMS: atom_id res chain seq x y z
N ALA A 1 -28.06 25.99 6.96
CA ALA A 1 -27.46 25.51 8.22
C ALA A 1 -26.75 26.68 8.91
N VAL A 2 -25.57 27.12 8.45
CA VAL A 2 -24.75 28.18 9.09
C VAL A 2 -25.45 29.55 9.26
N ARG A 3 -26.21 30.04 8.27
CA ARG A 3 -26.89 31.35 8.37
C ARG A 3 -27.97 31.45 9.46
N ARG A 4 -28.37 30.32 10.08
CA ARG A 4 -29.36 30.29 11.17
C ARG A 4 -28.73 30.25 12.57
N GLU A 5 -27.42 30.07 12.67
CA GLU A 5 -26.66 30.00 13.94
C GLU A 5 -25.84 31.29 14.21
N GLY A 6 -26.22 32.42 13.62
CA GLY A 6 -25.59 33.72 13.91
C GLY A 6 -24.16 33.85 13.39
N ASP A 7 -23.86 33.23 12.24
CA ASP A 7 -22.52 33.16 11.64
C ASP A 7 -21.47 32.44 12.53
N ASP A 8 -21.93 31.69 13.54
CA ASP A 8 -21.06 30.80 14.30
C ASP A 8 -20.66 29.59 13.44
N LEU A 9 -19.38 29.55 13.10
CA LEU A 9 -18.77 28.50 12.28
C LEU A 9 -18.11 27.41 13.11
N THR A 10 -18.19 27.47 14.45
CA THR A 10 -17.47 26.57 15.36
C THR A 10 -17.74 25.11 15.02
N SER A 11 -19.01 24.69 14.98
CA SER A 11 -19.39 23.31 14.65
C SER A 11 -18.94 22.87 13.25
N TRP A 12 -18.89 23.79 12.30
CA TRP A 12 -18.41 23.50 10.94
C TRP A 12 -16.89 23.31 10.91
N LEU A 13 -16.14 24.15 11.64
CA LEU A 13 -14.69 24.04 11.79
C LEU A 13 -14.30 22.77 12.54
N GLU A 14 -15.02 22.41 13.60
CA GLU A 14 -14.80 21.17 14.35
C GLU A 14 -14.98 19.94 13.46
N TYR A 15 -16.06 19.88 12.68
CA TYR A 15 -16.29 18.80 11.73
C TYR A 15 -15.18 18.69 10.67
N CYS A 16 -14.72 19.82 10.13
CA CYS A 16 -13.62 19.85 9.17
C CYS A 16 -12.29 19.42 9.81
N ALA A 17 -12.00 19.86 11.03
CA ALA A 17 -10.80 19.49 11.77
C ALA A 17 -10.77 17.99 12.09
N GLU A 18 -11.90 17.43 12.52
CA GLU A 18 -12.03 15.99 12.78
C GLU A 18 -11.82 15.17 11.50
N GLY A 19 -12.45 15.56 10.40
CA GLY A 19 -12.26 14.88 9.11
C GLY A 19 -10.81 14.93 8.62
N LEU A 20 -10.11 16.06 8.84
CA LEU A 20 -8.70 16.21 8.52
C LEU A 20 -7.83 15.31 9.40
N GLN A 21 -8.06 15.30 10.71
CA GLN A 21 -7.32 14.46 11.65
C GLN A 21 -7.46 12.97 11.29
N GLN A 22 -8.69 12.48 11.09
CA GLN A 22 -8.93 11.08 10.71
C GLN A 22 -8.24 10.72 9.39
N THR A 23 -8.18 11.65 8.44
CA THR A 23 -7.49 11.43 7.17
C THR A 23 -5.97 11.34 7.38
N LEU A 24 -5.40 12.23 8.18
CA LEU A 24 -3.97 12.23 8.51
C LEU A 24 -3.56 10.96 9.27
N GLU A 25 -4.36 10.51 10.23
CA GLU A 25 -4.12 9.26 10.97
C GLU A 25 -4.13 8.04 10.04
N ARG A 26 -5.11 7.93 9.14
CA ARG A 26 -5.16 6.86 8.13
C ARG A 26 -3.95 6.89 7.19
N VAL A 27 -3.49 8.08 6.80
CA VAL A 27 -2.29 8.23 5.98
C VAL A 27 -1.04 7.84 6.78
N TRP A 28 -0.96 8.23 8.06
CA TRP A 28 0.12 7.85 8.96
C TRP A 28 0.23 6.34 9.15
N GLU A 29 -0.88 5.64 9.40
CA GLU A 29 -0.90 4.18 9.51
C GLU A 29 -0.44 3.49 8.21
N ARG A 30 -0.91 3.99 7.06
CA ARG A 30 -0.45 3.50 5.75
C ARG A 30 1.04 3.72 5.57
N MET A 31 1.56 4.89 5.95
CA MET A 31 2.99 5.19 5.90
C MET A 31 3.78 4.33 6.88
N GLY A 32 3.27 4.02 8.08
CA GLY A 32 3.91 3.13 9.05
C GLY A 32 4.11 1.72 8.47
N GLN A 33 3.06 1.15 7.89
CA GLN A 33 3.12 -0.16 7.21
C GLN A 33 4.09 -0.17 6.03
N LEU A 34 4.25 0.96 5.34
CA LEU A 34 5.13 1.09 4.17
C LEU A 34 6.58 1.48 4.55
N SER A 35 6.80 2.27 5.60
CA SER A 35 8.10 2.83 6.01
C SER A 35 9.03 1.78 6.60
N VAL A 36 8.47 0.78 7.30
CA VAL A 36 9.22 -0.42 7.72
C VAL A 36 9.79 -1.17 6.50
N ILE A 37 9.15 -1.04 5.33
CA ILE A 37 9.56 -1.69 4.08
C ILE A 37 10.50 -0.78 3.26
N THR A 38 10.29 0.55 3.24
CA THR A 38 10.97 1.48 2.31
C THR A 38 12.23 2.17 2.84
N ALA A 39 12.63 1.98 4.10
CA ALA A 39 13.82 2.64 4.69
C ALA A 39 15.15 2.41 3.93
N ARG A 40 15.20 1.50 2.95
CA ARG A 40 16.41 1.19 2.17
C ARG A 40 16.53 1.86 0.81
N ALA A 41 15.48 2.51 0.28
CA ALA A 41 15.56 3.31 -0.96
C ALA A 41 14.37 4.29 -1.08
N LYS A 42 14.62 5.54 -1.51
CA LYS A 42 13.57 6.48 -1.97
C LYS A 42 12.88 5.91 -3.22
N LEU A 43 12.01 4.94 -3.04
CA LEU A 43 11.20 4.35 -4.10
C LEU A 43 9.80 4.95 -4.02
N VAL A 44 9.41 5.73 -5.03
CA VAL A 44 8.01 6.14 -5.19
C VAL A 44 7.22 4.94 -5.67
N LEU A 45 6.38 4.39 -4.79
CA LEU A 45 5.52 3.25 -5.10
C LEU A 45 4.31 3.71 -5.92
N ARG A 46 4.00 2.98 -7.00
CA ARG A 46 2.74 3.18 -7.73
C ARG A 46 1.59 2.52 -6.95
N PRO A 47 0.33 2.96 -7.09
CA PRO A 47 -0.81 2.37 -6.37
C PRO A 47 -0.93 0.85 -6.52
N ARG A 48 -0.65 0.31 -7.72
CA ARG A 48 -0.64 -1.14 -7.99
C ARG A 48 0.50 -1.88 -7.28
N GLN A 49 1.63 -1.23 -7.04
CA GLN A 49 2.75 -1.79 -6.28
C GLN A 49 2.47 -1.79 -4.79
N GLU A 50 1.82 -0.73 -4.26
CA GLU A 50 1.34 -0.72 -2.86
C GLU A 50 0.36 -1.87 -2.61
N GLN A 51 -0.60 -2.08 -3.51
CA GLN A 51 -1.56 -3.18 -3.41
C GLN A 51 -0.84 -4.54 -3.37
N LEU A 52 0.18 -4.73 -4.21
CA LEU A 52 0.99 -5.94 -4.23
C LEU A 52 1.69 -6.17 -2.88
N LEU A 53 2.35 -5.15 -2.33
CA LEU A 53 3.03 -5.25 -1.04
C LEU A 53 2.05 -5.58 0.09
N LYS A 54 0.87 -4.95 0.10
CA LYS A 54 -0.19 -5.24 1.07
C LYS A 54 -0.65 -6.70 1.01
N LEU A 55 -0.86 -7.23 -0.20
CA LEU A 55 -1.24 -8.63 -0.40
C LEU A 55 -0.16 -9.59 0.12
N LEU A 56 1.12 -9.31 -0.15
CA LEU A 56 2.24 -10.13 0.37
C LEU A 56 2.36 -10.06 1.89
N GLY A 57 2.14 -8.88 2.50
CA GLY A 57 2.18 -8.71 3.95
C GLY A 57 1.05 -9.46 4.67
N GLN A 58 -0.15 -9.53 4.08
CA GLN A 58 -1.29 -10.23 4.66
C GLN A 58 -1.20 -11.76 4.55
N SER A 59 -0.64 -12.26 3.45
CA SER A 59 -0.56 -13.71 3.15
C SER A 59 0.73 -14.38 3.62
N GLY A 60 1.74 -13.61 4.03
CA GLY A 60 3.07 -14.12 4.34
C GLY A 60 3.87 -14.59 3.11
N GLY A 61 3.28 -14.51 1.91
CA GLY A 61 3.91 -14.86 0.65
C GLY A 61 2.97 -15.53 -0.34
N MET A 62 3.17 -15.29 -1.64
CA MET A 62 2.33 -15.84 -2.70
C MET A 62 3.12 -16.49 -3.83
N ALA A 63 2.56 -17.55 -4.42
CA ALA A 63 3.05 -18.07 -5.68
C ALA A 63 2.83 -17.05 -6.81
N PRO A 64 3.65 -17.07 -7.87
CA PRO A 64 3.50 -16.14 -8.99
C PRO A 64 2.08 -16.16 -9.59
N SER A 65 1.49 -17.36 -9.77
CA SER A 65 0.13 -17.55 -10.27
C SER A 65 -0.94 -16.91 -9.40
N GLU A 66 -0.84 -17.11 -8.09
CA GLU A 66 -1.74 -16.52 -7.09
C GLU A 66 -1.64 -14.98 -7.14
N LEU A 67 -0.42 -14.45 -7.28
CA LEU A 67 -0.16 -13.03 -7.20
C LEU A 67 -0.80 -12.25 -8.36
N TRP A 68 -0.61 -12.68 -9.61
CA TRP A 68 -1.22 -11.97 -10.75
C TRP A 68 -2.73 -12.21 -10.87
N ALA A 69 -3.23 -13.35 -10.40
CA ALA A 69 -4.66 -13.59 -10.27
C ALA A 69 -5.30 -12.62 -9.25
N ALA A 70 -4.69 -12.48 -8.07
CA ALA A 70 -5.16 -11.57 -7.03
C ALA A 70 -5.10 -10.08 -7.45
N LEU A 71 -4.09 -9.70 -8.23
CA LEU A 71 -3.95 -8.35 -8.77
C LEU A 71 -4.84 -8.08 -10.00
N LYS A 72 -5.47 -9.12 -10.58
CA LYS A 72 -6.24 -9.07 -11.82
C LYS A 72 -5.45 -8.44 -12.97
N VAL A 73 -4.20 -8.87 -13.14
CA VAL A 73 -3.30 -8.41 -14.21
C VAL A 73 -2.76 -9.59 -15.00
N SER A 74 -2.26 -9.33 -16.21
CA SER A 74 -1.53 -10.34 -16.97
C SER A 74 -0.24 -10.75 -16.25
N LYS A 75 0.28 -11.94 -16.58
CA LYS A 75 1.60 -12.39 -16.10
C LYS A 75 2.68 -11.34 -16.34
N GLN A 76 2.70 -10.72 -17.52
CA GLN A 76 3.66 -9.68 -17.86
C GLN A 76 3.47 -8.42 -17.01
N GLY A 77 2.22 -7.95 -16.86
CA GLY A 77 1.91 -6.78 -16.02
C GLY A 77 2.31 -6.98 -14.56
N ALA A 78 2.14 -8.20 -14.02
CA ALA A 78 2.65 -8.52 -12.69
C ALA A 78 4.17 -8.52 -12.60
N MET A 79 4.88 -8.98 -13.64
CA MET A 79 6.34 -8.92 -13.66
C MET A 79 6.84 -7.48 -13.72
N ASP A 80 6.15 -6.59 -14.44
CA ASP A 80 6.50 -5.17 -14.51
C ASP A 80 6.29 -4.47 -13.15
N LEU A 81 5.30 -4.91 -12.37
CA LEU A 81 5.11 -4.45 -10.99
C LEU A 81 6.15 -5.02 -10.02
N LEU A 82 6.52 -6.29 -10.17
CA LEU A 82 7.44 -7.02 -9.28
C LEU A 82 8.91 -6.62 -9.46
N ARG A 83 9.38 -6.48 -10.71
CA ARG A 83 10.80 -6.25 -11.01
C ARG A 83 11.39 -5.05 -10.26
N PRO A 84 10.74 -3.86 -10.23
CA PRO A 84 11.24 -2.73 -9.45
C PRO A 84 11.30 -3.02 -7.95
N LEU A 85 10.34 -3.77 -7.41
CA LEU A 85 10.26 -4.10 -5.98
C LEU A 85 11.34 -5.10 -5.57
N VAL A 86 11.64 -6.08 -6.43
CA VAL A 86 12.75 -7.02 -6.24
C VAL A 86 14.08 -6.28 -6.35
N LYS A 87 14.25 -5.40 -7.35
CA LYS A 87 15.45 -4.57 -7.51
C LYS A 87 15.69 -3.65 -6.31
N ALA A 88 14.62 -3.08 -5.75
CA ALA A 88 14.68 -2.27 -4.54
C ALA A 88 14.86 -3.10 -3.25
N GLY A 89 14.83 -4.42 -3.34
CA GLY A 89 15.01 -5.33 -2.20
C GLY A 89 13.81 -5.41 -1.26
N LEU A 90 12.62 -4.96 -1.67
CA LEU A 90 11.40 -5.01 -0.86
C LEU A 90 10.72 -6.39 -0.92
N VAL A 91 10.94 -7.11 -2.02
CA VAL A 91 10.38 -8.44 -2.28
C VAL A 91 11.51 -9.38 -2.66
N LYS A 92 11.48 -10.62 -2.15
CA LYS A 92 12.41 -11.68 -2.54
C LYS A 92 11.65 -12.92 -2.98
N ARG A 93 12.21 -13.67 -3.92
CA ARG A 93 11.70 -15.00 -4.29
C ARG A 93 12.36 -16.04 -3.40
N VAL A 94 11.57 -16.89 -2.76
CA VAL A 94 12.02 -17.98 -1.89
C VAL A 94 11.49 -19.30 -2.44
N GLY A 95 12.33 -20.33 -2.49
CA GLY A 95 11.96 -21.67 -2.98
C GLY A 95 12.58 -22.02 -4.34
N THR A 96 12.24 -23.21 -4.84
CA THR A 96 12.84 -23.76 -6.07
C THR A 96 12.13 -23.25 -7.33
N LEU A 97 12.66 -23.59 -8.51
CA LEU A 97 12.08 -23.22 -9.81
C LEU A 97 10.58 -23.54 -9.93
N LYS A 98 10.12 -24.65 -9.34
CA LYS A 98 8.74 -25.14 -9.42
C LYS A 98 7.82 -24.63 -8.30
N THR A 99 8.35 -24.31 -7.12
CA THR A 99 7.55 -23.93 -5.94
C THR A 99 7.85 -22.53 -5.39
N GLY A 100 8.63 -21.74 -6.12
CA GLY A 100 9.07 -20.43 -5.64
C GLY A 100 7.91 -19.49 -5.37
N ARG A 101 7.90 -18.86 -4.19
CA ARG A 101 6.94 -17.84 -3.75
C ARG A 101 7.65 -16.49 -3.61
N TYR A 102 6.91 -15.41 -3.79
CA TYR A 102 7.37 -14.07 -3.45
C TYR A 102 6.96 -13.74 -2.03
N VAL A 103 7.89 -13.20 -1.25
CA VAL A 103 7.67 -12.77 0.13
C VAL A 103 8.23 -11.37 0.32
N LEU A 104 7.70 -10.62 1.29
CA LEU A 104 8.34 -9.39 1.74
C LEU A 104 9.72 -9.72 2.34
N LYS A 105 10.71 -8.86 2.10
CA LYS A 105 12.08 -9.12 2.56
C LYS A 105 12.22 -8.97 4.06
#